data_AF-A0A5J4W610-F1
#
_entry.id   AF-A0A5J4W610-F1
#
_cell.length_a   1.000
_cell.length_b   1.000
_cell.length_c   1.000
_cell.angle_alpha   90.00
_cell.angle_beta   90.00
_cell.angle_gamma   90.00
#
_symmetry.space_group_name_H-M   'P 1'
#
loop_
_entity.id
_entity.type
_entity.pdbx_description
1 polymer ?
#
loop_
_entity_poly.entity_id
_entity_poly.type
_entity_poly.pdbx_seq_one_letter_code
_entity_poly.pdbx_strand_id
1 'polypeptide(L)'
;MHHIFVNGLPSGQQHVEFINTPSFNDILTKIGQRNAIDDALLKNEFCHFFAIQNGKVISNDTNNKFVDNSIQLQLCFRLCGGKQGAFGQTVKNQKSTGKKITTLDHCRDLSGKRVFAVKIDQKVRDWNTKQAGQHLDARAELEKKKKKLTDNFYKPNLSSFDNQAQKASNSVRNAIQSGLKRKGKLDSDQEEDQDSDLEDDSDKNEAIQAKESIVRQKLVGIEKSQINSQHQEQTPSSDKKQNEQYQSIDLNKAEITSPSSILTLYSRLHIRAELQRLGIKAGGKDIELAQRLFSIRGLPRERWDRKILSKT
;
A
#
# COMPACT_ATOMS: atom_id res chain seq x y z
N MET A 1 26.27 38.89 -31.03
CA MET A 1 26.68 37.55 -30.58
C MET A 1 25.41 36.81 -30.17
N HIS A 2 25.13 35.66 -30.77
CA HIS A 2 23.96 34.84 -30.46
C HIS A 2 24.34 33.79 -29.42
N HIS A 3 23.58 33.72 -28.34
CA HIS A 3 23.76 32.74 -27.27
C HIS A 3 22.75 31.62 -27.42
N ILE A 4 23.24 30.38 -27.53
CA ILE A 4 22.40 29.20 -27.66
C ILE A 4 22.60 28.30 -26.46
N PHE A 5 21.49 28.00 -25.80
CA PHE A 5 21.44 27.06 -24.69
C PHE A 5 20.84 25.75 -25.17
N VAL A 6 21.60 24.67 -25.05
CA VAL A 6 21.22 23.33 -25.53
C VAL A 6 21.00 22.43 -24.33
N ASN A 7 19.78 21.92 -24.19
CA ASN A 7 19.37 21.01 -23.15
C ASN A 7 19.22 19.58 -23.70
N GLY A 8 19.59 18.58 -22.90
CA GLY A 8 19.38 17.16 -23.23
C GLY A 8 20.60 16.40 -23.73
N LEU A 9 21.79 17.01 -23.75
CA LEU A 9 23.05 16.32 -24.07
C LEU A 9 23.53 15.46 -22.88
N PRO A 10 24.32 14.39 -23.12
CA PRO A 10 24.88 13.54 -22.06
C PRO A 10 25.71 14.31 -21.03
N SER A 11 26.34 15.41 -21.45
CA SER A 11 27.13 16.30 -20.62
C SER A 11 26.31 17.33 -19.82
N GLY A 12 24.97 17.31 -19.92
CA GLY A 12 24.09 18.33 -19.33
C GLY A 12 23.80 19.53 -20.24
N GLN A 13 23.27 20.61 -19.65
CA GLN A 13 22.97 21.85 -20.37
C GLN A 13 24.26 22.52 -20.87
N GLN A 14 24.33 22.81 -22.16
CA GLN A 14 25.49 23.45 -22.78
C GLN A 14 25.16 24.83 -23.30
N HIS A 15 26.11 25.75 -23.19
CA HIS A 15 26.05 27.10 -23.75
C HIS A 15 27.04 27.24 -24.90
N VAL A 16 26.55 27.67 -26.07
CA VAL A 16 27.35 27.85 -27.28
C VAL A 16 27.14 29.25 -27.83
N GLU A 17 28.24 29.94 -28.07
CA GLU A 17 28.23 31.30 -28.64
C GLU A 17 28.54 31.28 -30.14
N PHE A 18 27.77 32.06 -30.88
CA PHE A 18 27.96 32.28 -32.31
C PHE A 18 28.11 33.78 -32.59
N ILE A 19 29.09 34.12 -33.43
CA ILE A 19 29.36 35.50 -33.83
C ILE A 19 28.31 35.96 -34.85
N ASN A 20 27.91 35.07 -35.75
CA ASN A 20 26.92 35.29 -36.82
C ASN A 20 25.60 34.57 -36.51
N THR A 21 24.55 34.87 -37.28
CA THR A 21 23.28 34.14 -37.26
C THR A 21 23.52 32.68 -37.65
N PRO A 22 23.46 31.72 -36.71
CA PRO A 22 23.87 30.36 -36.99
C PRO A 22 22.77 29.62 -37.75
N SER A 23 23.13 28.76 -38.70
CA SER A 23 22.20 27.78 -39.26
C SER A 23 22.06 26.57 -38.32
N PHE A 24 20.98 25.81 -38.47
CA PHE A 24 20.75 24.59 -37.68
C PHE A 24 21.93 23.60 -37.81
N ASN A 25 22.49 23.46 -39.02
CA ASN A 25 23.65 22.60 -39.27
C ASN A 25 24.94 23.10 -38.58
N ASP A 26 25.12 24.41 -38.46
CA ASP A 26 26.27 25.00 -37.77
C ASP A 26 26.20 24.74 -36.26
N ILE A 27 24.99 24.78 -35.70
CA ILE A 27 24.72 24.47 -34.30
C ILE A 27 25.04 23.01 -34.02
N LEU A 28 24.53 22.10 -34.84
CA LEU A 28 24.80 20.67 -34.72
C LEU A 28 26.28 20.35 -34.87
N THR A 29 26.97 20.96 -35.84
CA THR A 29 28.42 20.75 -36.06
C THR A 29 29.22 21.16 -34.82
N LYS A 30 28.95 22.32 -34.23
CA LYS A 30 29.65 22.75 -32.99
C LYS A 30 29.33 21.87 -31.78
N ILE A 31 28.09 21.40 -31.65
CA ILE A 31 27.70 20.47 -30.57
C ILE A 31 28.40 19.12 -30.72
N GLY A 32 28.51 18.61 -31.96
CA GLY A 32 29.24 17.38 -32.27
C GLY A 32 30.72 17.49 -31.91
N GLN A 33 31.37 18.58 -32.36
CA GLN A 33 32.78 18.86 -32.05
C GLN A 33 33.07 18.93 -30.55
N ARG A 34 32.20 19.56 -29.75
CA ARG A 34 32.41 19.72 -28.30
C ARG A 34 32.20 18.45 -27.49
N ASN A 35 31.35 17.53 -27.95
CA ASN A 35 30.95 16.35 -27.18
C ASN A 35 31.60 15.06 -27.66
N ALA A 36 32.54 15.12 -28.61
CA ALA A 36 33.13 13.96 -29.27
C ALA A 36 32.04 12.95 -29.74
N ILE A 37 30.88 13.47 -30.14
CA ILE A 37 29.80 12.66 -30.69
C ILE A 37 30.26 12.28 -32.09
N ASP A 38 30.34 10.98 -32.37
CA ASP A 38 30.80 10.46 -33.65
C ASP A 38 30.13 11.20 -34.80
N ASP A 39 30.92 11.67 -35.76
CA ASP A 39 30.45 12.29 -37.01
C ASP A 39 29.39 11.42 -37.71
N ALA A 40 29.43 10.11 -37.49
CA ALA A 40 28.45 9.13 -37.95
C ALA A 40 27.04 9.30 -37.32
N LEU A 41 26.91 9.81 -36.09
CA LEU A 41 25.60 10.12 -35.48
C LEU A 41 25.00 11.42 -36.02
N LEU A 42 25.84 12.35 -36.46
CA LEU A 42 25.44 13.61 -37.09
C LEU A 42 25.21 13.50 -38.61
N LYS A 43 25.92 12.57 -39.28
CA LYS A 43 25.88 12.39 -40.74
C LYS A 43 25.02 11.22 -41.23
N ASN A 44 24.53 10.33 -40.36
CA ASN A 44 23.70 9.20 -40.81
C ASN A 44 22.24 9.59 -41.09
N GLU A 45 21.71 9.04 -42.18
CA GLU A 45 20.32 9.11 -42.66
C GLU A 45 19.27 8.62 -41.65
N PHE A 46 19.70 8.06 -40.51
CA PHE A 46 18.85 7.73 -39.39
C PHE A 46 19.01 8.78 -38.30
N CYS A 47 18.27 9.89 -38.41
CA CYS A 47 18.20 10.95 -37.39
C CYS A 47 17.64 10.37 -36.07
N HIS A 48 18.54 9.99 -35.17
CA HIS A 48 18.22 9.49 -33.83
C HIS A 48 17.89 10.62 -32.84
N PHE A 49 17.71 11.86 -33.29
CA PHE A 49 17.27 12.95 -32.44
C PHE A 49 16.48 13.99 -33.23
N PHE A 50 15.66 14.76 -32.53
CA PHE A 50 15.00 15.95 -33.07
C PHE A 50 15.19 17.11 -32.10
N ALA A 51 15.27 18.32 -32.64
CA ALA A 51 15.42 19.54 -31.85
C ALA A 51 14.07 20.25 -31.70
N ILE A 52 13.81 20.76 -30.50
CA ILE A 52 12.65 21.59 -30.20
C ILE A 52 13.14 22.99 -29.83
N GLN A 53 12.55 24.02 -30.45
CA GLN A 53 12.71 25.42 -30.07
C GLN A 53 11.36 25.96 -29.62
N ASN A 54 11.29 26.50 -28.40
CA ASN A 54 10.07 27.12 -27.85
C ASN A 54 8.80 26.25 -28.04
N GLY A 55 8.93 24.93 -27.89
CA GLY A 55 7.84 23.96 -28.05
C GLY A 55 7.52 23.51 -29.48
N LYS A 56 8.19 24.03 -30.52
CA LYS A 56 8.03 23.61 -31.92
C LYS A 56 9.20 22.75 -32.39
N VAL A 57 8.90 21.69 -33.12
CA VAL A 57 9.92 20.81 -33.73
C VAL A 57 10.56 21.53 -34.92
N ILE A 58 11.88 21.60 -34.94
CA ILE A 58 12.64 22.14 -36.07
C ILE A 58 12.85 21.02 -37.08
N SER A 59 12.42 21.24 -38.33
CA SER A 59 12.74 20.34 -39.45
C SER A 59 14.06 20.75 -40.11
N ASN A 60 14.82 19.77 -40.60
CA ASN A 60 16.09 19.99 -41.31
C ASN A 60 15.89 20.73 -42.65
N ASP A 61 14.69 20.67 -43.24
CA ASP A 61 14.43 21.16 -44.60
C ASP A 61 14.24 22.68 -44.69
N THR A 62 13.99 23.33 -43.55
CA THR A 62 13.79 24.76 -43.51
C THR A 62 15.10 25.42 -43.15
N ASN A 63 15.59 26.32 -44.02
CA ASN A 63 16.59 27.35 -43.70
C ASN A 63 16.06 28.27 -42.59
N ASN A 64 15.86 27.71 -41.40
CA ASN A 64 15.40 28.41 -40.21
C ASN A 64 16.56 29.27 -39.75
N LYS A 65 16.59 30.49 -40.27
CA LYS A 65 17.43 31.56 -39.73
C LYS A 65 16.90 31.85 -38.34
N PHE A 66 17.67 31.52 -37.31
CA PHE A 66 17.30 31.85 -35.96
C PHE A 66 17.48 33.36 -35.75
N VAL A 67 16.38 34.07 -35.56
CA VAL A 67 16.35 35.56 -35.53
C VAL A 67 16.68 36.11 -34.13
N ASP A 68 16.52 35.31 -33.07
CA ASP A 68 16.66 35.78 -31.70
C ASP A 68 18.10 35.68 -31.15
N ASN A 69 18.45 36.62 -30.27
CA ASN A 69 19.77 36.69 -29.62
C ASN A 69 20.00 35.59 -28.57
N SER A 70 18.92 34.99 -28.04
CA SER A 70 18.96 33.91 -27.04
C SER A 70 18.02 32.78 -27.43
N ILE A 71 18.57 31.61 -27.78
CA ILE A 71 17.79 30.48 -28.28
C ILE A 71 17.96 29.31 -27.32
N GLN A 72 16.84 28.80 -26.77
CA GLN A 72 16.82 27.54 -26.03
C GLN A 72 16.43 26.40 -26.97
N LEU A 73 17.35 25.46 -27.14
CA LEU A 73 17.15 24.24 -27.91
C LEU A 73 17.08 23.04 -26.98
N GLN A 74 16.05 22.22 -27.13
CA GLN A 74 15.96 20.94 -26.45
C GLN A 74 16.22 19.83 -27.47
N LEU A 75 17.28 19.05 -27.24
CA LEU A 75 17.61 17.88 -28.04
C LEU A 75 16.96 16.64 -27.43
N CYS A 76 16.10 15.99 -28.21
CA CYS A 76 15.39 14.77 -27.81
C CYS A 76 15.93 13.58 -28.59
N PHE A 77 16.72 12.73 -27.94
CA PHE A 77 17.23 11.50 -28.52
C PHE A 77 16.13 10.43 -28.60
N ARG A 78 15.84 9.98 -29.81
CA ARG A 78 15.01 8.82 -30.11
C ARG A 78 15.83 7.57 -29.83
N LEU A 79 15.41 6.82 -28.81
CA LEU A 79 15.88 5.45 -28.63
C LEU A 79 15.48 4.63 -29.87
N CYS A 80 16.30 3.65 -30.25
CA CYS A 80 16.01 2.67 -31.31
C CYS A 80 14.88 1.71 -30.89
N GLY A 81 13.74 2.26 -30.48
CA GLY A 81 12.51 1.51 -30.25
C GLY A 81 11.91 1.19 -31.60
N GLY A 82 12.06 -0.07 -32.03
CA GLY A 82 11.38 -0.57 -33.22
C GLY A 82 9.87 -0.29 -33.17
N LYS A 83 9.22 -0.35 -34.34
CA LYS A 83 7.79 -0.03 -34.60
C LYS A 83 6.76 -0.87 -33.81
N GLN A 84 7.19 -1.55 -32.74
CA GLN A 84 6.46 -2.49 -31.90
C GLN A 84 7.15 -2.66 -30.53
N GLY A 85 7.15 -1.61 -29.70
CA GLY A 85 7.35 -1.83 -28.25
C GLY A 85 6.34 -2.85 -27.72
N ALA A 86 6.64 -3.52 -26.60
CA ALA A 86 5.77 -4.55 -26.00
C ALA A 86 4.30 -4.10 -25.90
N PHE A 87 4.08 -2.82 -25.60
CA PHE A 87 2.76 -2.20 -25.59
C PHE A 87 2.10 -2.17 -26.98
N GLY A 88 2.81 -1.71 -28.02
CA GLY A 88 2.32 -1.67 -29.39
C GLY A 88 1.98 -3.04 -29.96
N GLN A 89 2.74 -4.10 -29.64
CA GLN A 89 2.37 -5.48 -30.00
C GLN A 89 1.13 -5.96 -29.24
N THR A 90 1.04 -5.65 -27.94
CA THR A 90 -0.11 -6.02 -27.13
C THR A 90 -1.40 -5.39 -27.68
N VAL A 91 -1.35 -4.11 -28.05
CA VAL A 91 -2.49 -3.40 -28.67
C VAL A 91 -2.86 -4.01 -30.04
N LYS A 92 -1.88 -4.36 -30.88
CA LYS A 92 -2.13 -5.02 -32.18
C LYS A 92 -2.77 -6.40 -32.00
N ASN A 93 -2.29 -7.18 -31.03
CA ASN A 93 -2.82 -8.51 -30.72
C ASN A 93 -4.24 -8.46 -30.13
N GLN A 94 -4.53 -7.46 -29.30
CA GLN A 94 -5.89 -7.23 -28.78
C GLN A 94 -6.87 -6.90 -29.91
N LYS A 95 -6.47 -6.06 -30.88
CA LYS A 95 -7.30 -5.69 -32.04
C LYS A 95 -7.60 -6.90 -32.95
N SER A 96 -6.63 -7.79 -33.13
CA SER A 96 -6.78 -9.01 -33.95
C SER A 96 -7.81 -9.99 -33.42
N THR A 97 -8.17 -9.92 -32.13
CA THR A 97 -9.03 -10.94 -31.52
C THR A 97 -10.51 -10.76 -31.85
N GLY A 98 -10.95 -9.60 -32.37
CA GLY A 98 -12.28 -9.38 -33.00
C GLY A 98 -13.54 -9.68 -32.16
N LYS A 99 -13.39 -10.30 -30.98
CA LYS A 99 -14.46 -10.71 -30.09
C LYS A 99 -14.99 -9.46 -29.39
N LYS A 100 -16.08 -8.93 -29.95
CA LYS A 100 -16.88 -7.92 -29.27
C LYS A 100 -17.39 -8.52 -27.97
N ILE A 101 -17.10 -7.85 -26.86
CA ILE A 101 -17.63 -8.25 -25.56
C ILE A 101 -19.10 -7.81 -25.54
N THR A 102 -20.03 -8.76 -25.55
CA THR A 102 -21.48 -8.51 -25.54
C THR A 102 -22.09 -8.59 -24.14
N THR A 103 -21.27 -8.76 -23.10
CA THR A 103 -21.73 -8.86 -21.72
C THR A 103 -22.22 -7.50 -21.22
N LEU A 104 -23.46 -7.48 -20.72
CA LEU A 104 -24.13 -6.31 -20.14
C LEU A 104 -23.29 -5.55 -19.09
N ASP A 105 -22.40 -6.26 -18.39
CA ASP A 105 -21.49 -5.70 -17.38
C ASP A 105 -20.52 -4.62 -17.91
N HIS A 106 -20.26 -4.60 -19.22
CA HIS A 106 -19.40 -3.61 -19.86
C HIS A 106 -20.15 -2.34 -20.27
N CYS A 107 -21.48 -2.37 -20.28
CA CYS A 107 -22.30 -1.19 -20.52
C CYS A 107 -22.12 -0.17 -19.41
N ARG A 108 -22.27 1.10 -19.76
CA ARG A 108 -22.32 2.21 -18.80
C ARG A 108 -23.78 2.57 -18.49
N ASP A 109 -24.04 2.96 -17.25
CA ASP A 109 -25.32 3.52 -16.85
C ASP A 109 -25.44 5.01 -17.22
N LEU A 110 -26.59 5.63 -16.92
CA LEU A 110 -26.84 7.06 -17.15
C LEU A 110 -25.92 7.98 -16.32
N SER A 111 -25.30 7.45 -15.27
CA SER A 111 -24.30 8.16 -14.46
C SER A 111 -22.87 8.03 -15.01
N GLY A 112 -22.68 7.25 -16.09
CA GLY A 112 -21.38 7.00 -16.73
C GLY A 112 -20.56 5.89 -16.06
N LYS A 113 -21.07 5.22 -15.03
CA LYS A 113 -20.41 4.09 -14.35
C LYS A 113 -20.67 2.79 -15.11
N ARG A 114 -19.70 1.86 -15.11
CA ARG A 114 -19.92 0.52 -15.69
C ARG A 114 -20.84 -0.30 -14.79
N VAL A 115 -21.78 -1.05 -15.39
CA VAL A 115 -22.72 -1.92 -14.67
C VAL A 115 -22.01 -2.89 -13.72
N PHE A 116 -20.84 -3.40 -14.12
CA PHE A 116 -19.99 -4.23 -13.27
C PHE A 116 -19.59 -3.55 -11.95
N ALA A 117 -19.16 -2.28 -12.02
CA ALA A 117 -18.72 -1.54 -10.83
C ALA A 117 -19.89 -1.33 -9.86
N VAL A 118 -21.07 -0.98 -10.39
CA VAL A 118 -22.29 -0.83 -9.58
C VAL A 118 -22.66 -2.13 -8.87
N LYS A 119 -22.54 -3.27 -9.55
CA LYS A 119 -22.79 -4.60 -8.96
C LYS A 119 -21.79 -4.95 -7.86
N ILE A 120 -20.51 -4.62 -8.05
CA ILE A 120 -19.49 -4.79 -7.00
C ILE A 120 -19.84 -3.93 -5.79
N ASP A 121 -20.14 -2.65 -6.00
CA ASP A 121 -20.49 -1.72 -4.93
C ASP A 121 -21.75 -2.19 -4.16
N GLN A 122 -22.72 -2.78 -4.86
CA GLN A 122 -23.89 -3.39 -4.22
C GLN A 122 -23.48 -4.59 -3.36
N LYS A 123 -22.65 -5.50 -3.88
CA LYS A 123 -22.21 -6.68 -3.15
C LYS A 123 -21.40 -6.33 -1.90
N VAL A 124 -20.56 -5.29 -1.96
CA VAL A 124 -19.81 -4.78 -0.80
C VAL A 124 -20.77 -4.21 0.25
N ARG A 125 -21.79 -3.45 -0.17
CA ARG A 125 -22.82 -2.93 0.73
C ARG A 125 -23.60 -4.04 1.42
N ASP A 126 -24.06 -5.05 0.67
CA ASP A 126 -24.81 -6.18 1.21
C ASP A 126 -23.96 -7.03 2.18
N TRP A 127 -22.66 -7.15 1.91
CA TRP A 127 -21.73 -7.82 2.82
C TRP A 127 -21.57 -7.03 4.13
N ASN A 128 -21.40 -5.71 4.05
CA ASN A 128 -21.29 -4.84 5.23
C ASN A 128 -22.57 -4.86 6.09
N THR A 129 -23.75 -4.80 5.48
CA THR A 129 -25.02 -4.87 6.22
C THR A 129 -25.21 -6.21 6.89
N LYS A 130 -24.83 -7.31 6.23
CA LYS A 130 -24.84 -8.65 6.83
C LYS A 130 -23.88 -8.77 8.01
N GLN A 131 -22.67 -8.22 7.90
CA GLN A 131 -21.71 -8.17 9.01
C GLN A 131 -22.27 -7.36 10.19
N ALA A 132 -22.87 -6.20 9.92
CA ALA A 132 -23.48 -5.37 10.96
C ALA A 132 -24.64 -6.10 11.66
N GLY A 133 -25.51 -6.78 10.92
CA GLY A 133 -26.60 -7.59 11.48
C GLY A 133 -26.08 -8.71 12.39
N GLN A 134 -25.06 -9.45 11.94
CA GLN A 134 -24.43 -10.50 12.75
C GLN A 134 -23.84 -9.98 14.05
N HIS A 135 -23.20 -8.81 14.03
CA HIS A 135 -22.67 -8.17 15.25
C HIS A 135 -23.79 -7.74 16.21
N LEU A 136 -24.90 -7.21 15.69
CA LEU A 136 -26.06 -6.85 16.51
C LEU A 136 -26.71 -8.08 17.15
N ASP A 137 -26.91 -9.15 16.37
CA ASP A 137 -27.47 -10.41 16.87
C ASP A 137 -26.56 -11.03 17.94
N ALA A 138 -25.24 -11.08 17.70
CA ALA A 138 -24.26 -11.55 18.66
C ALA A 138 -24.24 -10.71 19.94
N ARG A 139 -24.37 -9.38 19.82
CA ARG A 139 -24.47 -8.47 20.97
C ARG A 139 -25.75 -8.71 21.77
N ALA A 140 -26.89 -8.87 21.11
CA ALA A 140 -28.17 -9.16 21.76
C ALA A 140 -28.14 -10.52 22.47
N GLU A 141 -27.48 -11.53 21.90
CA GLU A 141 -27.29 -12.83 22.54
C GLU A 141 -26.38 -12.74 23.77
N LEU A 142 -25.27 -12.00 23.69
CA LEU A 142 -24.40 -11.73 24.82
C LEU A 142 -25.13 -11.00 25.95
N GLU A 143 -25.96 -9.99 25.65
CA GLU A 143 -26.76 -9.29 26.66
C GLU A 143 -27.78 -10.23 27.33
N LYS A 144 -28.45 -11.10 26.56
CA LYS A 144 -29.34 -12.13 27.12
C LYS A 144 -28.57 -13.10 28.04
N LYS A 145 -27.38 -13.55 27.63
CA LYS A 145 -26.51 -14.42 28.45
C LYS A 145 -26.06 -13.71 29.73
N LYS A 146 -25.62 -12.45 29.64
CA LYS A 146 -25.26 -11.62 30.81
C LYS A 146 -26.43 -11.47 31.77
N LYS A 147 -27.63 -11.18 31.28
CA LYS A 147 -28.83 -11.06 32.12
C LYS A 147 -29.19 -12.37 32.83
N LYS A 148 -29.16 -13.50 32.11
CA LYS A 148 -29.37 -14.83 32.70
C LYS A 148 -28.33 -15.16 33.78
N LEU A 149 -27.07 -14.78 33.54
CA LEU A 149 -26.02 -14.93 34.55
C LEU A 149 -26.33 -14.06 35.78
N THR A 150 -26.66 -12.77 35.60
CA THR A 150 -26.96 -11.87 36.73
C THR A 150 -28.21 -12.24 37.52
N ASP A 151 -29.19 -12.89 36.88
CA ASP A 151 -30.43 -13.33 37.53
C ASP A 151 -30.20 -14.60 38.39
N ASN A 152 -29.22 -15.44 38.01
CA ASN A 152 -28.88 -16.66 38.73
C ASN A 152 -27.89 -16.46 39.90
N PHE A 153 -27.30 -15.28 40.05
CA PHE A 153 -26.46 -14.96 41.20
C PHE A 153 -27.32 -14.37 42.33
N TYR A 154 -27.30 -15.01 43.50
CA TYR A 154 -27.78 -14.42 44.75
C TYR A 154 -27.09 -13.08 44.94
N LYS A 155 -27.84 -11.98 44.90
CA LYS A 155 -27.36 -10.65 45.23
C LYS A 155 -27.48 -10.50 46.74
N PRO A 156 -26.38 -10.50 47.51
CA PRO A 156 -26.44 -10.19 48.93
C PRO A 156 -27.06 -8.79 49.07
N ASN A 157 -27.85 -8.58 50.12
CA ASN A 157 -28.45 -7.27 50.40
C ASN A 157 -27.34 -6.30 50.86
N LEU A 158 -26.61 -5.75 49.88
CA LEU A 158 -25.51 -4.81 50.09
C LEU A 158 -26.02 -3.51 50.73
N SER A 159 -27.24 -3.07 50.42
CA SER A 159 -27.78 -1.83 50.99
C SER A 159 -28.01 -1.94 52.50
N SER A 160 -28.44 -3.09 53.02
CA SER A 160 -28.54 -3.31 54.46
C SER A 160 -27.18 -3.33 55.13
N PHE A 161 -26.18 -3.93 54.48
CA PHE A 161 -24.81 -4.01 54.98
C PHE A 161 -24.12 -2.64 55.00
N ASP A 162 -24.25 -1.87 53.91
CA ASP A 162 -23.73 -0.51 53.79
C ASP A 162 -24.38 0.41 54.83
N ASN A 163 -25.69 0.34 55.02
CA ASN A 163 -26.39 1.11 56.04
C ASN A 163 -25.92 0.75 57.46
N GLN A 164 -25.62 -0.53 57.72
CA GLN A 164 -25.12 -0.97 59.02
C GLN A 164 -23.67 -0.52 59.25
N ALA A 165 -22.82 -0.57 58.23
CA ALA A 165 -21.45 -0.06 58.26
C ALA A 165 -21.43 1.48 58.47
N GLN A 166 -22.30 2.22 57.77
CA GLN A 166 -22.47 3.67 57.95
C GLN A 166 -22.96 4.01 59.36
N LYS A 167 -23.93 3.27 59.91
CA LYS A 167 -24.39 3.45 61.30
C LYS A 167 -23.29 3.19 62.32
N ALA A 168 -22.51 2.12 62.15
CA ALA A 168 -21.38 1.83 63.03
C ALA A 168 -20.30 2.92 62.97
N SER A 169 -19.96 3.36 61.75
CA SER A 169 -18.99 4.45 61.52
C SER A 169 -19.46 5.77 62.14
N ASN A 170 -20.73 6.13 61.96
CA ASN A 170 -21.30 7.35 62.53
C ASN A 170 -21.42 7.27 64.06
N SER A 171 -21.72 6.09 64.62
CA SER A 171 -21.74 5.88 66.06
C SER A 171 -20.36 6.10 66.69
N VAL A 172 -19.30 5.52 66.09
CA VAL A 172 -17.91 5.74 66.54
C VAL A 172 -17.51 7.20 66.40
N ARG A 173 -17.79 7.82 65.24
CA ARG A 173 -17.51 9.25 64.99
C ARG A 173 -18.20 10.15 66.02
N ASN A 174 -19.47 9.91 66.33
CA ASN A 174 -20.24 10.67 67.31
C ASN A 174 -19.74 10.45 68.75
N ALA A 175 -19.32 9.23 69.10
CA ALA A 175 -18.73 8.92 70.39
C ALA A 175 -17.40 9.65 70.59
N ILE A 176 -16.54 9.65 69.57
CA ILE A 176 -15.27 10.38 69.57
C ILE A 176 -15.53 11.89 69.66
N GLN A 177 -16.42 12.44 68.83
CA GLN A 177 -16.73 13.87 68.85
C GLN A 177 -17.30 14.31 70.19
N SER A 178 -18.19 13.53 70.81
CA SER A 178 -18.72 13.82 72.14
C SER A 178 -17.67 13.65 73.24
N GLY A 179 -16.73 12.71 73.09
CA GLY A 179 -15.58 12.55 73.99
C GLY A 179 -14.59 13.71 73.91
N LEU A 180 -14.25 14.16 72.71
CA LEU A 180 -13.39 15.32 72.47
C LEU A 180 -14.05 16.62 72.95
N LYS A 181 -15.36 16.79 72.73
CA LYS A 181 -16.12 17.93 73.29
C LYS A 181 -16.12 17.93 74.81
N ARG A 182 -16.24 16.77 75.47
CA ARG A 182 -16.14 16.67 76.93
C ARG A 182 -14.72 16.93 77.44
N LYS A 183 -13.69 16.46 76.72
CA LYS A 183 -12.29 16.73 77.07
C LYS A 183 -11.92 18.20 76.86
N GLY A 184 -12.32 18.80 75.75
CA GLY A 184 -12.15 20.24 75.50
C GLY A 184 -12.86 21.10 76.54
N LYS A 185 -14.02 20.67 77.04
CA LYS A 185 -14.75 21.36 78.12
C LYS A 185 -14.14 21.21 79.52
N LEU A 186 -13.17 20.31 79.71
CA LEU A 186 -12.39 20.17 80.95
C LEU A 186 -11.07 20.96 80.91
N ASP A 187 -10.61 21.34 79.72
CA ASP A 187 -9.31 22.03 79.51
C ASP A 187 -9.47 23.53 79.16
N SER A 188 -10.70 24.09 79.17
CA SER A 188 -10.93 25.51 78.83
C SER A 188 -11.91 26.22 79.77
N ASP A 189 -11.50 26.42 81.03
CA ASP A 189 -11.85 27.64 81.78
C ASP A 189 -10.67 28.61 81.60
N GLN A 190 -10.56 29.24 80.42
CA GLN A 190 -10.08 30.61 80.19
C GLN A 190 -10.06 30.96 78.68
N GLU A 191 -10.84 32.00 78.36
CA GLU A 191 -10.81 32.95 77.23
C GLU A 191 -11.27 32.55 75.80
N GLU A 192 -11.72 33.61 75.12
CA GLU A 192 -12.74 33.73 74.06
C GLU A 192 -12.28 33.39 72.63
N ASP A 193 -13.29 33.24 71.77
CA ASP A 193 -13.35 33.44 70.31
C ASP A 193 -12.42 32.65 69.39
N GLN A 194 -13.03 31.81 68.52
CA GLN A 194 -12.96 31.98 67.06
C GLN A 194 -13.86 30.99 66.32
N ASP A 195 -14.63 31.53 65.39
CA ASP A 195 -15.16 30.85 64.21
C ASP A 195 -14.05 30.05 63.51
N SER A 196 -14.36 28.81 63.13
CA SER A 196 -13.71 28.20 61.99
C SER A 196 -14.72 27.29 61.29
N ASP A 197 -15.26 27.82 60.20
CA ASP A 197 -15.89 27.07 59.13
C ASP A 197 -15.03 25.84 58.80
N LEU A 198 -15.64 24.66 58.86
CA LEU A 198 -15.10 23.49 58.19
C LEU A 198 -15.83 23.38 56.85
N GLU A 199 -15.09 23.80 55.83
CA GLU A 199 -15.47 23.79 54.44
C GLU A 199 -16.08 22.44 54.02
N ASP A 200 -17.21 22.57 53.33
CA ASP A 200 -17.86 21.52 52.57
C ASP A 200 -16.90 21.03 51.49
N ASP A 201 -16.42 19.80 51.65
CA ASP A 201 -15.39 19.14 50.85
C ASP A 201 -15.99 18.72 49.48
N SER A 202 -16.43 19.72 48.72
CA SER A 202 -17.08 19.63 47.41
C SER A 202 -16.09 19.43 46.25
N ASP A 203 -14.78 19.56 46.51
CA ASP A 203 -13.72 19.49 45.50
C ASP A 203 -13.31 18.06 45.08
N LYS A 204 -13.91 17.01 45.66
CA LYS A 204 -13.60 15.62 45.28
C LYS A 204 -14.37 15.13 44.05
N ASN A 205 -15.42 15.83 43.62
CA ASN A 205 -16.28 15.36 42.52
C ASN A 205 -15.80 15.79 41.13
N GLU A 206 -15.10 16.93 41.01
CA GLU A 206 -14.53 17.39 39.74
C GLU A 206 -13.26 16.62 39.35
N ALA A 207 -12.46 16.20 40.34
CA ALA A 207 -11.28 15.36 40.10
C ALA A 207 -11.65 13.94 39.60
N ILE A 208 -12.85 13.43 39.93
CA ILE A 208 -13.35 12.14 39.46
C ILE A 208 -13.89 12.28 38.03
N GLN A 209 -14.63 13.35 37.71
CA GLN A 209 -15.13 13.61 36.36
C GLN A 209 -14.01 14.00 35.36
N ALA A 210 -12.95 14.67 35.83
CA ALA A 210 -11.75 14.95 35.03
C ALA A 210 -10.95 13.66 34.75
N LYS A 211 -10.87 12.73 35.70
CA LYS A 211 -10.21 11.43 35.50
C LYS A 211 -11.01 10.51 34.58
N GLU A 212 -12.34 10.52 34.67
CA GLU A 212 -13.21 9.75 33.77
C GLU A 212 -13.23 10.29 32.33
N SER A 213 -13.16 11.61 32.12
CA SER A 213 -13.08 12.21 30.78
C SER A 213 -11.72 11.98 30.10
N ILE A 214 -10.61 11.98 30.85
CA ILE A 214 -9.28 11.59 30.35
C ILE A 214 -9.24 10.11 29.97
N VAL A 215 -9.85 9.22 30.78
CA VAL A 215 -9.94 7.78 30.47
C VAL A 215 -10.82 7.53 29.24
N ARG A 216 -11.94 8.26 29.08
CA ARG A 216 -12.79 8.21 27.87
C ARG A 216 -12.09 8.73 26.62
N GLN A 217 -11.33 9.83 26.68
CA GLN A 217 -10.53 10.31 25.55
C GLN A 217 -9.39 9.33 25.18
N LYS A 218 -8.81 8.65 26.17
CA LYS A 218 -7.77 7.62 25.94
C LYS A 218 -8.32 6.35 25.30
N LEU A 219 -9.55 5.92 25.65
CA LEU A 219 -10.25 4.79 25.02
C LEU A 219 -10.65 5.06 23.56
N VAL A 220 -11.11 6.28 23.23
CA VAL A 220 -11.45 6.67 21.84
C VAL A 220 -10.20 6.86 20.97
N GLY A 221 -9.05 7.19 21.56
CA GLY A 221 -7.75 7.24 20.88
C GLY A 221 -7.15 5.87 20.55
N ILE A 222 -7.48 4.83 21.34
CA ILE A 222 -7.03 3.45 21.10
C ILE A 222 -7.79 2.79 19.95
N GLU A 223 -9.09 3.08 19.78
CA GLU A 223 -9.87 2.58 18.64
C GLU A 223 -9.42 3.17 17.29
N LYS A 224 -8.95 4.42 17.27
CA LYS A 224 -8.42 5.04 16.03
C LYS A 224 -7.01 4.58 15.64
N SER A 225 -6.24 4.04 16.59
CA SER A 225 -4.87 3.57 16.35
C SER A 225 -4.79 2.07 15.99
N GLN A 226 -5.80 1.26 16.31
CA GLN A 226 -5.86 -0.14 15.89
C GLN A 226 -6.57 -0.39 14.55
N ILE A 227 -7.37 0.55 14.05
CA ILE A 227 -8.01 0.42 12.71
C ILE A 227 -7.02 0.76 11.57
N ASN A 228 -5.89 1.41 11.87
CA ASN A 228 -4.91 1.83 10.85
C ASN A 228 -3.73 0.85 10.63
N SER A 229 -3.88 -0.43 11.01
CA SER A 229 -2.81 -1.44 10.85
C SER A 229 -3.18 -2.70 10.06
N GLN A 230 -4.39 -2.83 9.50
CA GLN A 230 -4.74 -3.97 8.66
C GLN A 230 -5.71 -3.61 7.52
N HIS A 231 -5.19 -2.97 6.46
CA HIS A 231 -5.53 -3.22 5.04
C HIS A 231 -4.90 -2.10 4.19
N GLN A 232 -3.59 -2.19 3.96
CA GLN A 232 -3.07 -1.81 2.65
C GLN A 232 -3.34 -3.00 1.73
N GLU A 233 -4.51 -3.01 1.08
CA GLU A 233 -4.64 -3.77 -0.17
C GLU A 233 -3.71 -3.10 -1.17
N GLN A 234 -2.51 -3.67 -1.22
CA GLN A 234 -1.65 -3.59 -2.38
C GLN A 234 -2.48 -4.05 -3.58
N THR A 235 -2.88 -3.10 -4.40
CA THR A 235 -2.97 -3.34 -5.84
C THR A 235 -1.71 -4.11 -6.24
N PRO A 236 -1.79 -5.29 -6.89
CA PRO A 236 -0.60 -5.94 -7.40
C PRO A 236 -0.16 -5.18 -8.66
N SER A 237 0.49 -4.04 -8.41
CA SER A 237 1.27 -3.30 -9.37
C SER A 237 2.72 -3.73 -9.18
N SER A 238 3.35 -4.02 -10.32
CA SER A 238 4.78 -4.25 -10.53
C SER A 238 5.38 -5.54 -9.99
N ASP A 239 5.54 -6.48 -10.91
CA ASP A 239 6.56 -7.52 -10.94
C ASP A 239 7.93 -6.99 -10.47
N LYS A 240 8.21 -7.10 -9.17
CA LYS A 240 9.58 -7.26 -8.71
C LYS A 240 9.97 -8.69 -9.05
N LYS A 241 10.58 -8.89 -10.21
CA LYS A 241 11.43 -10.06 -10.46
C LYS A 241 12.58 -9.99 -9.44
N GLN A 242 12.35 -10.51 -8.25
CA GLN A 242 13.44 -10.90 -7.37
C GLN A 242 14.20 -11.97 -8.16
N ASN A 243 15.42 -11.64 -8.55
CA ASN A 243 16.33 -12.56 -9.19
C ASN A 243 16.86 -13.51 -8.09
N GLU A 244 15.96 -14.31 -7.51
CA GLU A 244 16.32 -15.39 -6.62
C GLU A 244 17.06 -16.42 -7.46
N GLN A 245 18.38 -16.46 -7.29
CA GLN A 245 19.22 -17.40 -8.02
C GLN A 245 19.05 -18.79 -7.40
N TYR A 246 18.20 -19.59 -8.02
CA TYR A 246 17.96 -20.97 -7.62
C TYR A 246 19.03 -21.91 -8.18
N GLN A 247 19.53 -22.84 -7.35
CA GLN A 247 20.44 -23.89 -7.78
C GLN A 247 19.69 -24.93 -8.63
N SER A 248 20.38 -25.63 -9.54
CA SER A 248 19.75 -26.69 -10.34
C SER A 248 19.24 -27.82 -9.45
N ILE A 249 18.06 -28.35 -9.76
CA ILE A 249 17.49 -29.48 -9.01
C ILE A 249 18.07 -30.78 -9.56
N ASP A 250 18.75 -31.56 -8.71
CA ASP A 250 19.14 -32.92 -9.07
C ASP A 250 17.93 -33.86 -8.94
N LEU A 251 17.35 -34.18 -10.09
CA LEU A 251 16.17 -35.03 -10.19
C LEU A 251 16.44 -36.49 -9.85
N ASN A 252 17.69 -36.94 -9.69
CA ASN A 252 18.02 -38.33 -9.37
C ASN A 252 18.16 -38.59 -7.86
N LYS A 253 18.03 -37.57 -7.02
CA LYS A 253 18.12 -37.70 -5.55
C LYS A 253 17.10 -38.74 -5.04
N ALA A 254 17.52 -39.57 -4.09
CA ALA A 254 16.70 -40.66 -3.54
C ALA A 254 15.43 -40.19 -2.82
N GLU A 255 15.40 -38.93 -2.38
CA GLU A 255 14.25 -38.30 -1.69
C GLU A 255 13.07 -37.96 -2.64
N ILE A 256 13.30 -37.96 -3.96
CA ILE A 256 12.28 -37.63 -4.97
C ILE A 256 11.64 -38.93 -5.49
N THR A 257 10.66 -39.43 -4.74
CA THR A 257 9.90 -40.65 -5.11
C THR A 257 8.60 -40.34 -5.86
N SER A 258 8.02 -39.16 -5.62
CA SER A 258 6.74 -38.75 -6.22
C SER A 258 6.72 -37.26 -6.57
N PRO A 259 5.80 -36.80 -7.44
CA PRO A 259 5.58 -35.37 -7.69
C PRO A 259 5.27 -34.57 -6.43
N SER A 260 4.58 -35.17 -5.45
CA SER A 260 4.29 -34.51 -4.17
C SER A 260 5.55 -34.27 -3.34
N SER A 261 6.52 -35.20 -3.40
CA SER A 261 7.81 -35.06 -2.71
C SER A 261 8.59 -33.84 -3.19
N ILE A 262 8.49 -33.51 -4.49
CA ILE A 262 9.13 -32.31 -5.07
C ILE A 262 8.54 -31.03 -4.47
N LEU A 263 7.22 -30.99 -4.27
CA LEU A 263 6.54 -29.83 -3.68
C LEU A 263 6.88 -29.63 -2.20
N THR A 264 7.21 -30.71 -1.49
CA THR A 264 7.66 -30.64 -0.09
C THR A 264 9.11 -30.15 0.01
N LEU A 265 9.97 -30.54 -0.94
CA LEU A 265 11.40 -30.24 -0.89
C LEU A 265 11.76 -28.88 -1.50
N TYR A 266 11.01 -28.43 -2.51
CA TYR A 266 11.36 -27.24 -3.28
C TYR A 266 10.23 -26.21 -3.28
N SER A 267 10.60 -24.94 -3.19
CA SER A 267 9.63 -23.85 -3.33
C SER A 267 9.05 -23.85 -4.75
N ARG A 268 7.81 -23.36 -4.87
CA ARG A 268 7.13 -23.21 -6.15
C ARG A 268 7.95 -22.41 -7.17
N LEU A 269 8.63 -21.36 -6.70
CA LEU A 269 9.46 -20.50 -7.55
C LEU A 269 10.72 -21.24 -8.03
N HIS A 270 11.34 -22.04 -7.18
CA HIS A 270 12.48 -22.90 -7.53
C HIS A 270 12.11 -23.89 -8.63
N ILE A 271 10.98 -24.59 -8.50
CA ILE A 271 10.48 -25.55 -9.50
C ILE A 271 10.23 -24.84 -10.84
N ARG A 272 9.66 -23.63 -10.80
CA ARG A 272 9.40 -22.83 -12.00
C ARG A 272 10.69 -22.39 -12.69
N ALA A 273 11.68 -21.96 -11.92
CA ALA A 273 12.99 -21.57 -12.44
C ALA A 273 13.68 -22.76 -13.12
N GLU A 274 13.61 -23.94 -12.52
CA GLU A 274 14.19 -25.17 -13.09
C GLU A 274 13.50 -25.58 -14.39
N LEU A 275 12.15 -25.57 -14.42
CA LEU A 275 11.40 -25.85 -15.65
C LEU A 275 11.73 -24.86 -16.77
N GLN A 276 11.91 -23.58 -16.45
CA GLN A 276 12.34 -22.55 -17.42
C GLN A 276 13.76 -22.81 -17.92
N ARG A 277 14.69 -23.17 -17.04
CA ARG A 277 16.07 -23.54 -17.38
C ARG A 277 16.13 -24.71 -18.36
N LEU A 278 15.22 -25.67 -18.22
CA LEU A 278 15.11 -26.85 -19.08
C LEU A 278 14.31 -26.62 -20.37
N GLY A 279 13.69 -25.44 -20.55
CA GLY A 279 12.83 -25.15 -21.71
C GLY A 279 11.49 -25.91 -21.68
N ILE A 280 10.97 -26.19 -20.50
CA ILE A 280 9.69 -26.87 -20.26
C ILE A 280 8.65 -25.84 -19.81
N LYS A 281 7.37 -26.07 -20.14
CA LYS A 281 6.26 -25.20 -19.74
C LYS A 281 6.16 -25.10 -18.21
N ALA A 282 6.41 -23.90 -17.70
CA ALA A 282 6.45 -23.59 -16.26
C ALA A 282 5.16 -22.90 -15.74
N GLY A 283 4.03 -23.07 -16.44
CA GLY A 283 2.71 -22.55 -16.03
C GLY A 283 1.76 -23.65 -15.54
N GLY A 284 0.72 -23.28 -14.79
CA GLY A 284 -0.28 -24.21 -14.26
C GLY A 284 -0.28 -24.31 -12.73
N LYS A 285 -0.97 -25.33 -12.22
CA LYS A 285 -1.01 -25.66 -10.78
C LYS A 285 0.32 -26.25 -10.33
N ASP A 286 0.63 -26.14 -9.04
CA ASP A 286 1.91 -26.58 -8.46
C ASP A 286 2.15 -28.06 -8.69
N ILE A 287 1.10 -28.87 -8.55
CA ILE A 287 1.13 -30.30 -8.83
C ILE A 287 1.48 -30.62 -10.29
N GLU A 288 1.01 -29.82 -11.25
CA GLU A 288 1.32 -30.01 -12.67
C GLU A 288 2.77 -29.65 -12.99
N LEU A 289 3.32 -28.63 -12.32
CA LEU A 289 4.73 -28.26 -12.44
C LEU A 289 5.63 -29.39 -11.95
N ALA A 290 5.33 -29.92 -10.75
CA ALA A 290 6.06 -31.05 -10.19
C ALA A 290 5.92 -32.32 -11.03
N GLN A 291 4.73 -32.59 -11.58
CA GLN A 291 4.52 -33.71 -12.50
C GLN A 291 5.40 -33.60 -13.76
N ARG A 292 5.43 -32.44 -14.41
CA ARG A 292 6.28 -32.22 -15.61
C ARG A 292 7.76 -32.40 -15.28
N LEU A 293 8.19 -31.89 -14.13
CA LEU A 293 9.57 -32.03 -13.66
C LEU A 293 9.90 -33.49 -13.31
N PHE A 294 8.96 -34.24 -12.76
CA PHE A 294 9.13 -35.66 -12.45
C PHE A 294 9.13 -36.54 -13.71
N SER A 295 8.32 -36.20 -14.71
CA SER A 295 8.21 -36.97 -15.98
C SER A 295 9.50 -37.02 -16.79
N ILE A 296 10.43 -36.09 -16.57
CA ILE A 296 11.73 -36.07 -17.26
C ILE A 296 12.86 -36.75 -16.45
N ARG A 297 12.58 -37.20 -15.22
CA ARG A 297 13.57 -37.84 -14.34
C ARG A 297 14.16 -39.07 -15.04
N GLY A 298 15.49 -39.09 -15.20
CA GLY A 298 16.22 -40.19 -15.81
C GLY A 298 16.05 -40.36 -17.32
N LEU A 299 15.37 -39.42 -18.01
CA LEU A 299 15.19 -39.46 -19.47
C LEU A 299 16.11 -38.46 -20.17
N PRO A 300 16.78 -38.86 -21.26
CA PRO A 300 17.53 -37.93 -22.09
C PRO A 300 16.56 -36.99 -22.82
N ARG A 301 17.06 -35.81 -23.20
CA ARG A 301 16.24 -34.68 -23.70
C ARG A 301 15.40 -35.03 -24.93
N GLU A 302 15.87 -35.96 -25.75
CA GLU A 302 15.24 -36.42 -26.99
C GLU A 302 13.94 -37.19 -26.73
N ARG A 303 13.78 -37.78 -25.54
CA ARG A 303 12.60 -38.57 -25.15
C ARG A 303 11.55 -37.76 -24.41
N TRP A 304 11.74 -36.47 -24.22
CA TRP A 304 10.75 -35.62 -23.54
C TRP A 304 9.52 -35.42 -24.42
N ASP A 305 8.32 -35.47 -23.82
CA ASP A 305 7.09 -35.25 -24.57
C ASP A 305 7.07 -33.83 -25.16
N ARG A 306 6.90 -33.73 -26.49
CA ARG A 306 6.79 -32.44 -27.18
C ARG A 306 5.67 -31.55 -26.63
N LYS A 307 4.65 -32.14 -26.00
CA LYS A 307 3.56 -31.38 -25.36
C LYS A 307 4.02 -30.59 -24.14
N ILE A 308 5.04 -31.04 -23.40
CA ILE A 308 5.52 -30.34 -22.20
C ILE A 308 6.55 -29.26 -22.52
N LEU A 309 7.21 -29.32 -23.68
CA LEU A 309 8.19 -28.33 -24.11
C LEU A 309 7.55 -26.94 -24.33
N SER A 310 8.26 -25.88 -23.95
CA SER A 310 7.86 -24.52 -24.32
C SER A 310 7.99 -24.34 -25.83
N LYS A 311 7.08 -23.60 -26.46
CA LYS A 311 7.28 -23.14 -27.84
C LYS A 311 8.48 -22.20 -27.82
N THR A 312 9.55 -22.61 -28.50
CA THR A 312 10.69 -21.75 -28.82
C THR A 312 10.27 -20.71 -29.86
#